data_AF-X1HXJ2-F1
#
_entry.id   AF-X1HXJ2-F1
#
_cell.length_a   1.000
_cell.length_b   1.000
_cell.length_c   1.000
_cell.angle_alpha   90.00
_cell.angle_beta   90.00
_cell.angle_gamma   90.00
#
_symmetry.space_group_name_H-M   'P 1'
#
loop_
_entity.id
_entity.type
_entity.pdbx_description
1 polymer ?
#
loop_
_entity_poly.entity_id
_entity_poly.type
_entity_poly.pdbx_seq_one_letter_code
_entity_poly.pdbx_strand_id
1 'polypeptide(L)'
;LGIGSSINIIYSDIQSSWAGLGNIDVDPCFVEAGYWDANGTPNDVNDDSWVDGDYHLKSEGWRWNAEWQEWDFDRYTSRCIDAGNPGSALGEELVSIPGDPNNQWGQNLRINMGAYGGTAEASMPPYDWALLADCTNDGTVDFVDFAHLATLFGQQDDELPGDFDRDGDVDLSDVALLTKDWLEETSWY
;
A
#
# COMPACT_ATOMS: atom_id res chain seq x y z
N LEU A 1 30.50 22.93 1.77
CA LEU A 1 29.51 22.39 0.80
C LEU A 1 28.81 21.27 1.55
N GLY A 2 27.60 21.53 2.05
CA GLY A 2 26.82 20.50 2.72
C GLY A 2 26.51 19.43 1.68
N ILE A 3 26.89 18.19 1.99
CA ILE A 3 26.38 17.03 1.27
C ILE A 3 24.86 17.10 1.41
N GLY A 4 24.15 17.35 0.30
CA GLY A 4 22.70 17.27 0.31
C GLY A 4 22.36 15.84 0.69
N SER A 5 21.66 15.63 1.80
CA SER A 5 21.07 14.33 2.08
C SER A 5 20.13 14.02 0.92
N SER A 6 20.41 12.97 0.16
CA SER A 6 19.45 12.41 -0.78
C SER A 6 18.28 11.89 0.04
N ILE A 7 17.13 12.56 -0.06
CA ILE A 7 15.89 12.03 0.49
C ILE A 7 15.54 10.83 -0.40
N ASN A 8 15.48 9.64 0.19
CA ASN A 8 15.00 8.45 -0.49
C ASN A 8 13.49 8.35 -0.23
N ILE A 9 12.69 8.43 -1.28
CA ILE A 9 11.24 8.30 -1.22
C ILE A 9 10.88 7.03 -1.98
N ILE A 10 10.44 6.01 -1.26
CA ILE A 10 10.05 4.71 -1.80
C ILE A 10 8.67 4.36 -1.26
N TYR A 11 7.94 3.51 -1.98
CA TYR A 11 6.59 3.06 -1.61
C TYR A 11 5.70 4.22 -1.19
N SER A 12 5.49 5.16 -2.10
CA SER A 12 4.61 6.30 -1.92
C SER A 12 3.74 6.53 -3.16
N ASP A 13 2.47 6.88 -2.94
CA ASP A 13 1.58 7.39 -3.98
C ASP A 13 1.71 8.92 -4.05
N ILE A 14 2.49 9.41 -5.00
CA ILE A 14 2.84 10.83 -5.11
C ILE A 14 2.43 11.36 -6.47
N GLN A 15 1.53 12.33 -6.43
CA GLN A 15 1.05 13.01 -7.62
C GLN A 15 2.20 13.65 -8.42
N SER A 16 2.19 13.44 -9.74
CA SER A 16 3.24 13.86 -10.69
C SER A 16 4.52 13.01 -10.65
N SER A 17 4.47 11.89 -9.93
CA SER A 17 5.51 10.88 -9.78
C SER A 17 6.81 11.40 -9.15
N TRP A 18 7.37 10.59 -8.24
CA TRP A 18 8.72 10.78 -7.72
C TRP A 18 9.54 9.53 -8.02
N ALA A 19 10.77 9.71 -8.50
CA ALA A 19 11.65 8.58 -8.75
C ALA A 19 11.97 7.85 -7.44
N GLY A 20 11.66 6.55 -7.39
CA GLY A 20 11.90 5.70 -6.24
C GLY A 20 11.26 4.33 -6.43
N LEU A 21 11.80 3.33 -5.75
CA LEU A 21 11.26 1.97 -5.80
C LEU A 21 9.83 1.94 -5.27
N GLY A 22 8.93 1.26 -5.99
CA GLY A 22 7.54 1.05 -5.58
C GLY A 22 6.67 2.30 -5.53
N ASN A 23 7.16 3.47 -5.94
CA ASN A 23 6.33 4.67 -6.01
C ASN A 23 5.31 4.55 -7.15
N ILE A 24 4.08 4.95 -6.87
CA ILE A 24 3.00 5.02 -7.86
C ILE A 24 2.48 6.47 -7.97
N ASP A 25 1.76 6.76 -9.06
CA ASP A 25 1.11 8.05 -9.32
C ASP A 25 -0.29 7.75 -9.86
N VAL A 26 -1.20 7.46 -8.94
CA VAL A 26 -2.58 7.08 -9.25
C VAL A 26 -3.55 7.85 -8.36
N ASP A 27 -4.85 7.76 -8.64
CA ASP A 27 -5.84 8.19 -7.66
C ASP A 27 -5.81 7.20 -6.49
N PRO A 28 -5.55 7.63 -5.25
CA PRO A 28 -5.56 6.75 -4.09
C PRO A 28 -6.95 6.14 -3.83
N CYS A 29 -8.01 6.63 -4.48
CA CYS A 29 -9.34 6.07 -4.43
C CYS A 29 -9.89 6.04 -3.00
N PHE A 30 -9.77 7.16 -2.29
CA PHE A 30 -10.36 7.34 -0.97
C PHE A 30 -11.89 7.22 -1.00
N VAL A 31 -12.52 6.88 0.13
CA VAL A 31 -13.97 6.88 0.27
C VAL A 31 -14.53 8.26 -0.05
N GLU A 32 -14.02 9.28 0.66
CA GLU A 32 -14.40 10.69 0.52
C GLU A 32 -13.22 11.59 0.89
N ALA A 33 -12.80 12.46 -0.03
CA ALA A 33 -11.78 13.46 0.28
C ALA A 33 -12.38 14.60 1.10
N GLY A 34 -11.63 15.09 2.11
CA GLY A 34 -11.99 16.31 2.83
C GLY A 34 -12.00 17.53 1.90
N TYR A 35 -12.77 18.56 2.27
CA TYR A 35 -12.94 19.77 1.48
C TYR A 35 -13.13 21.01 2.35
N TRP A 36 -12.86 22.18 1.78
CA TRP A 36 -13.23 23.46 2.37
C TRP A 36 -14.70 23.76 2.08
N ASP A 37 -15.53 23.81 3.13
CA ASP A 37 -16.89 24.31 3.06
C ASP A 37 -16.85 25.84 3.11
N ALA A 38 -17.31 26.47 2.03
CA ALA A 38 -17.37 27.92 1.90
C ALA A 38 -18.53 28.56 2.69
N ASN A 39 -19.30 27.78 3.46
CA ASN A 39 -20.45 28.23 4.25
C ASN A 39 -21.49 29.04 3.43
N GLY A 40 -21.60 28.73 2.13
CA GLY A 40 -22.45 29.46 1.19
C GLY A 40 -21.92 30.84 0.77
N THR A 41 -20.70 31.22 1.16
CA THR A 41 -20.05 32.49 0.81
C THR A 41 -18.68 32.31 0.10
N PRO A 42 -18.64 31.83 -1.17
CA PRO A 42 -17.39 31.48 -1.87
C PRO A 42 -16.34 32.59 -2.06
N ASN A 43 -16.66 33.85 -1.72
CA ASN A 43 -15.74 34.98 -1.82
C ASN A 43 -15.27 35.50 -0.45
N ASP A 44 -15.76 34.94 0.66
CA ASP A 44 -15.36 35.33 2.02
C ASP A 44 -14.65 34.18 2.74
N VAL A 45 -13.38 33.99 2.43
CA VAL A 45 -12.54 32.91 2.99
C VAL A 45 -12.38 32.95 4.52
N ASN A 46 -12.91 33.96 5.21
CA ASN A 46 -12.81 34.06 6.67
C ASN A 46 -13.85 33.21 7.41
N ASP A 47 -14.93 32.78 6.74
CA ASP A 47 -15.92 31.88 7.30
C ASP A 47 -15.86 30.45 6.75
N ASP A 48 -14.98 30.22 5.77
CA ASP A 48 -14.65 28.88 5.27
C ASP A 48 -14.15 27.97 6.40
N SER A 49 -14.65 26.73 6.42
CA SER A 49 -14.24 25.72 7.39
C SER A 49 -13.87 24.41 6.71
N TRP A 50 -12.86 23.72 7.26
CA TRP A 50 -12.45 22.43 6.74
C TRP A 50 -13.40 21.33 7.23
N VAL A 51 -13.85 20.50 6.30
CA VAL A 51 -14.61 19.28 6.56
C VAL A 51 -13.69 18.10 6.31
N ASP A 52 -13.43 17.31 7.36
CA ASP A 52 -12.64 16.09 7.26
C ASP A 52 -13.34 15.07 6.37
N GLY A 53 -12.55 14.38 5.55
CA GLY A 53 -13.02 13.26 4.72
C GLY A 53 -12.79 11.90 5.38
N ASP A 54 -13.23 10.86 4.66
CA ASP A 54 -12.91 9.47 4.94
C ASP A 54 -11.79 9.00 3.99
N TYR A 55 -10.57 8.96 4.54
CA TYR A 55 -9.35 8.59 3.82
C TYR A 55 -9.06 7.09 3.83
N HIS A 56 -10.01 6.24 4.23
CA HIS A 56 -9.89 4.81 3.96
C HIS A 56 -9.86 4.56 2.45
N LEU A 57 -9.09 3.55 2.05
CA LEU A 57 -8.96 3.15 0.66
C LEU A 57 -10.16 2.29 0.27
N LYS A 58 -10.79 2.56 -0.87
CA LYS A 58 -11.87 1.70 -1.37
C LYS A 58 -11.35 0.30 -1.67
N SER A 59 -12.15 -0.73 -1.37
CA SER A 59 -11.80 -2.12 -1.65
C SER A 59 -12.98 -3.01 -1.96
N GLU A 60 -12.87 -3.85 -3.00
CA GLU A 60 -13.80 -4.95 -3.27
C GLU A 60 -13.62 -6.14 -2.33
N GLY A 61 -12.51 -6.21 -1.57
CA GLY A 61 -12.31 -7.15 -0.48
C GLY A 61 -13.04 -6.65 0.77
N TRP A 62 -12.32 -5.90 1.61
CA TRP A 62 -12.87 -5.30 2.81
C TRP A 62 -12.31 -3.90 3.06
N ARG A 63 -13.16 -3.00 3.56
CA ARG A 63 -12.80 -1.65 3.98
C ARG A 63 -13.48 -1.35 5.31
N TRP A 64 -12.77 -0.69 6.21
CA TRP A 64 -13.39 -0.18 7.43
C TRP A 64 -14.34 0.98 7.14
N ASN A 65 -15.57 0.87 7.62
CA ASN A 65 -16.56 1.93 7.58
C ASN A 65 -16.58 2.67 8.92
N ALA A 66 -15.98 3.86 8.94
CA ALA A 66 -15.83 4.65 10.16
C ALA A 66 -17.16 5.15 10.75
N GLU A 67 -18.19 5.34 9.93
CA GLU A 67 -19.52 5.81 10.39
C GLU A 67 -20.23 4.71 11.20
N TRP A 68 -20.16 3.47 10.72
CA TRP A 68 -20.88 2.33 11.30
C TRP A 68 -20.01 1.46 12.20
N GLN A 69 -18.69 1.69 12.20
CA GLN A 69 -17.68 0.90 12.89
C GLN A 69 -17.76 -0.59 12.55
N GLU A 70 -17.89 -0.88 11.25
CA GLU A 70 -17.98 -2.23 10.70
C GLU A 70 -17.20 -2.35 9.40
N TRP A 71 -16.93 -3.59 8.98
CA TRP A 71 -16.31 -3.86 7.69
C TRP A 71 -17.36 -3.86 6.59
N ASP A 72 -17.08 -3.15 5.52
CA ASP A 72 -17.91 -2.99 4.32
C ASP A 72 -17.05 -3.27 3.07
N PHE A 73 -17.64 -3.17 1.88
CA PHE A 73 -16.93 -3.34 0.61
C PHE A 73 -17.41 -2.34 -0.44
N ASP A 74 -16.57 -2.09 -1.41
CA ASP A 74 -16.77 -1.17 -2.51
C ASP A 74 -16.82 -1.90 -3.84
N ARG A 75 -17.01 -1.14 -4.93
CA ARG A 75 -16.99 -1.63 -6.32
C ARG A 75 -15.63 -1.47 -7.01
N TYR A 76 -14.67 -0.86 -6.31
CA TYR A 76 -13.34 -0.56 -6.82
C TYR A 76 -12.34 -0.82 -5.72
N THR A 77 -11.17 -1.33 -6.09
CA THR A 77 -10.05 -1.50 -5.18
C THR A 77 -8.98 -0.45 -5.47
N SER A 78 -8.49 0.20 -4.42
CA SER A 78 -7.38 1.15 -4.52
C SER A 78 -6.07 0.43 -4.81
N ARG A 79 -5.26 1.05 -5.67
CA ARG A 79 -3.88 0.60 -5.96
C ARG A 79 -2.89 0.90 -4.84
N CYS A 80 -3.30 1.62 -3.80
CA CYS A 80 -2.51 1.84 -2.59
C CYS A 80 -2.63 0.70 -1.57
N ILE A 81 -3.62 -0.20 -1.73
CA ILE A 81 -3.77 -1.38 -0.86
C ILE A 81 -2.73 -2.42 -1.26
N ASP A 82 -2.05 -3.02 -0.27
CA ASP A 82 -0.94 -3.95 -0.41
C ASP A 82 0.15 -3.45 -1.36
N ALA A 83 0.42 -2.14 -1.38
CA ALA A 83 1.41 -1.53 -2.28
C ALA A 83 2.58 -0.85 -1.54
N GLY A 84 2.65 -1.00 -0.23
CA GLY A 84 3.79 -0.58 0.58
C GLY A 84 5.00 -1.51 0.44
N ASN A 85 6.03 -1.22 1.23
CA ASN A 85 7.29 -1.95 1.22
C ASN A 85 7.09 -3.45 1.54
N PRO A 86 7.48 -4.39 0.66
CA PRO A 86 7.33 -5.83 0.89
C PRO A 86 7.96 -6.33 2.18
N GLY A 87 9.12 -5.77 2.55
CA GLY A 87 9.85 -6.14 3.76
C GLY A 87 9.41 -5.44 5.03
N SER A 88 8.50 -4.47 4.94
CA SER A 88 7.87 -3.92 6.14
C SER A 88 6.84 -4.91 6.69
N ALA A 89 6.80 -5.05 8.01
CA ALA A 89 5.71 -5.75 8.69
C ALA A 89 4.36 -5.05 8.44
N LEU A 90 3.27 -5.81 8.53
CA LEU A 90 1.91 -5.28 8.41
C LEU A 90 1.50 -4.33 9.54
N GLY A 91 2.26 -4.24 10.63
CA GLY A 91 1.86 -3.46 11.80
C GLY A 91 0.57 -4.01 12.43
N GLU A 92 -0.45 -3.16 12.57
CA GLU A 92 -1.77 -3.55 13.06
C GLU A 92 -2.74 -3.96 11.93
N GLU A 93 -2.32 -3.93 10.66
CA GLU A 93 -3.20 -4.35 9.57
C GLU A 93 -3.61 -5.82 9.73
N LEU A 94 -4.89 -6.07 9.52
CA LEU A 94 -5.45 -7.38 9.76
C LEU A 94 -5.16 -8.32 8.60
N VAL A 95 -4.65 -9.51 8.91
CA VAL A 95 -4.53 -10.62 7.94
C VAL A 95 -5.86 -11.35 7.71
N SER A 96 -6.85 -11.12 8.58
CA SER A 96 -8.22 -11.62 8.48
C SER A 96 -9.16 -10.74 9.30
N ILE A 97 -10.39 -10.54 8.82
CA ILE A 97 -11.39 -9.74 9.53
C ILE A 97 -12.41 -10.65 10.26
N PRO A 98 -13.09 -10.16 11.33
CA PRO A 98 -14.10 -10.95 12.03
C PRO A 98 -15.27 -11.43 11.15
N GLY A 99 -15.63 -10.65 10.13
CA GLY A 99 -16.70 -10.98 9.17
C GLY A 99 -16.29 -12.01 8.12
N ASP A 100 -14.99 -12.28 7.99
CA ASP A 100 -14.40 -13.20 7.01
C ASP A 100 -13.22 -13.97 7.60
N PRO A 101 -13.46 -14.83 8.61
CA PRO A 101 -12.39 -15.47 9.39
C PRO A 101 -11.57 -16.49 8.59
N ASN A 102 -12.01 -16.85 7.38
CA ASN A 102 -11.31 -17.77 6.49
C ASN A 102 -10.72 -17.05 5.26
N ASN A 103 -10.71 -15.72 5.25
CA ASN A 103 -10.21 -14.89 4.14
C ASN A 103 -10.88 -15.19 2.80
N GLN A 104 -12.15 -15.54 2.76
CA GLN A 104 -12.84 -15.91 1.52
C GLN A 104 -12.80 -14.80 0.45
N TRP A 105 -12.77 -13.53 0.86
CA TRP A 105 -12.93 -12.40 -0.05
C TRP A 105 -11.66 -11.56 -0.23
N GLY A 106 -10.65 -11.74 0.61
CA GLY A 106 -9.44 -10.95 0.56
C GLY A 106 -8.45 -11.28 1.67
N GLN A 107 -7.21 -10.82 1.50
CA GLN A 107 -6.17 -10.85 2.53
C GLN A 107 -5.13 -9.76 2.27
N ASN A 108 -4.52 -9.21 3.33
CA ASN A 108 -3.35 -8.34 3.19
C ASN A 108 -2.09 -9.18 3.06
N LEU A 109 -1.29 -8.86 2.05
CA LEU A 109 0.00 -9.46 1.76
C LEU A 109 1.15 -8.52 2.12
N ARG A 110 0.97 -7.21 1.91
CA ARG A 110 1.96 -6.16 2.15
C ARG A 110 1.30 -5.01 2.92
N ILE A 111 2.09 -4.16 3.58
CA ILE A 111 1.52 -2.99 4.25
C ILE A 111 0.87 -2.07 3.20
N ASN A 112 -0.26 -1.45 3.53
CA ASN A 112 -0.88 -0.45 2.66
C ASN A 112 -0.07 0.85 2.63
N MET A 113 -0.17 1.59 1.53
CA MET A 113 0.24 3.00 1.49
C MET A 113 -0.91 3.90 1.93
N GLY A 114 -0.60 5.04 2.54
CA GLY A 114 -1.59 6.08 2.87
C GLY A 114 -1.99 6.15 4.34
N ALA A 115 -3.05 6.90 4.63
CA ALA A 115 -3.38 7.37 5.98
C ALA A 115 -3.61 6.26 7.01
N TYR A 116 -4.13 5.12 6.58
CA TYR A 116 -4.47 3.98 7.43
C TYR A 116 -3.48 2.80 7.30
N GLY A 117 -2.42 2.93 6.49
CA GLY A 117 -1.39 1.92 6.39
C GLY A 117 -0.76 1.62 7.74
N GLY A 118 -0.62 0.34 8.08
CA GLY A 118 -0.10 -0.13 9.37
C GLY A 118 -1.11 -0.11 10.52
N THR A 119 -2.37 0.26 10.29
CA THR A 119 -3.41 0.37 11.34
C THR A 119 -4.43 -0.77 11.31
N ALA A 120 -5.14 -0.98 12.42
CA ALA A 120 -6.21 -1.99 12.51
C ALA A 120 -7.45 -1.71 11.61
N GLU A 121 -7.55 -0.50 11.05
CA GLU A 121 -8.65 -0.07 10.17
C GLU A 121 -8.23 -0.06 8.68
N ALA A 122 -6.99 -0.49 8.39
CA ALA A 122 -6.47 -0.57 7.03
C ALA A 122 -7.33 -1.49 6.15
N SER A 123 -7.55 -1.08 4.92
CA SER A 123 -8.36 -1.84 3.95
C SER A 123 -7.64 -3.10 3.49
N MET A 124 -8.41 -4.03 2.93
CA MET A 124 -7.93 -5.34 2.50
C MET A 124 -8.38 -5.64 1.07
N PRO A 125 -7.47 -6.00 0.16
CA PRO A 125 -7.80 -6.18 -1.23
C PRO A 125 -8.41 -7.57 -1.50
N PRO A 126 -9.05 -7.79 -2.66
CA PRO A 126 -9.35 -9.13 -3.11
C PRO A 126 -8.08 -9.92 -3.43
N TYR A 127 -8.21 -11.23 -3.61
CA TYR A 127 -7.11 -12.07 -4.07
C TYR A 127 -6.54 -11.60 -5.41
N ASP A 128 -5.26 -11.90 -5.64
CA ASP A 128 -4.51 -11.58 -6.85
C ASP A 128 -4.39 -10.06 -7.13
N TRP A 129 -4.68 -9.20 -6.15
CA TRP A 129 -4.54 -7.74 -6.30
C TRP A 129 -3.09 -7.24 -6.17
N ALA A 130 -2.28 -7.95 -5.38
CA ALA A 130 -0.87 -7.66 -5.16
C ALA A 130 -0.06 -8.96 -5.15
N LEU A 131 1.20 -8.86 -5.54
CA LEU A 131 2.20 -9.91 -5.42
C LEU A 131 3.22 -9.49 -4.37
N LEU A 132 3.71 -10.44 -3.56
CA LEU A 132 4.63 -10.12 -2.47
C LEU A 132 5.93 -9.57 -3.05
N ALA A 133 6.41 -10.19 -4.12
CA ALA A 133 7.70 -9.88 -4.71
C ALA A 133 7.67 -8.81 -5.81
N ASP A 134 6.51 -8.22 -6.15
CA ASP A 134 6.41 -7.09 -7.10
C ASP A 134 6.87 -5.80 -6.39
N CYS A 135 8.18 -5.65 -6.25
CA CYS A 135 8.79 -4.52 -5.53
C CYS A 135 8.58 -3.19 -6.24
N THR A 136 8.37 -3.24 -7.56
CA THR A 136 8.21 -2.04 -8.38
C THR A 136 6.77 -1.52 -8.44
N ASN A 137 5.80 -2.32 -7.97
CA ASN A 137 4.36 -2.07 -8.06
C ASN A 137 3.87 -1.92 -9.52
N ASP A 138 4.54 -2.57 -10.47
CA ASP A 138 4.20 -2.48 -11.89
C ASP A 138 3.23 -3.58 -12.35
N GLY A 139 2.96 -4.55 -11.49
CA GLY A 139 1.89 -5.54 -11.62
C GLY A 139 2.34 -6.91 -12.06
N THR A 140 3.65 -7.11 -12.24
CA THR A 140 4.25 -8.41 -12.53
C THR A 140 5.50 -8.61 -11.69
N VAL A 141 5.91 -9.85 -11.47
CA VAL A 141 7.22 -10.15 -10.88
C VAL A 141 8.16 -10.63 -11.96
N ASP A 142 9.15 -9.80 -12.27
CA ASP A 142 10.09 -10.06 -13.36
C ASP A 142 11.56 -9.76 -13.00
N PHE A 143 12.40 -9.64 -14.02
CA PHE A 143 13.83 -9.39 -13.83
C PHE A 143 14.14 -8.05 -13.16
N VAL A 144 13.24 -7.07 -13.20
CA VAL A 144 13.39 -5.78 -12.55
C VAL A 144 13.27 -5.94 -11.04
N ASP A 145 12.28 -6.69 -10.55
CA ASP A 145 12.14 -7.00 -9.12
C ASP A 145 13.32 -7.82 -8.61
N PHE A 146 13.74 -8.84 -9.37
CA PHE A 146 14.92 -9.62 -9.04
C PHE A 146 16.17 -8.75 -8.96
N ALA A 147 16.32 -7.78 -9.87
CA ALA A 147 17.46 -6.86 -9.83
C ALA A 147 17.45 -6.02 -8.54
N HIS A 148 16.28 -5.56 -8.08
CA HIS A 148 16.15 -4.85 -6.81
C HIS A 148 16.55 -5.74 -5.62
N LEU A 149 16.02 -6.96 -5.52
CA LEU A 149 16.43 -7.91 -4.48
C LEU A 149 17.94 -8.17 -4.53
N ALA A 150 18.50 -8.41 -5.71
CA ALA A 150 19.92 -8.72 -5.88
C ALA A 150 20.85 -7.57 -5.42
N THR A 151 20.39 -6.32 -5.46
CA THR A 151 21.16 -5.19 -4.91
C THR A 151 21.23 -5.18 -3.39
N LEU A 152 20.25 -5.82 -2.73
CA LEU A 152 20.13 -5.91 -1.28
C LEU A 152 20.66 -7.23 -0.73
N PHE A 153 20.94 -8.22 -1.58
CA PHE A 153 21.36 -9.55 -1.15
C PHE A 153 22.55 -9.54 -0.18
N GLY A 154 22.36 -10.18 0.98
CA GLY A 154 23.30 -10.24 2.10
C GLY A 154 23.32 -9.01 3.01
N GLN A 155 22.40 -8.05 2.81
CA GLN A 155 22.18 -6.94 3.75
C GLN A 155 21.21 -7.36 4.86
N GLN A 156 21.31 -6.66 6.00
CA GLN A 156 20.51 -6.89 7.19
C GLN A 156 19.95 -5.56 7.70
N ASP A 157 18.62 -5.42 7.73
CA ASP A 157 17.88 -4.28 8.29
C ASP A 157 16.39 -4.63 8.42
N ASP A 158 15.64 -3.96 9.29
CA ASP A 158 14.27 -4.37 9.70
C ASP A 158 13.17 -4.11 8.64
N GLU A 159 13.51 -3.53 7.48
CA GLU A 159 12.54 -3.15 6.43
C GLU A 159 13.16 -3.14 5.01
N LEU A 160 14.09 -4.05 4.70
CA LEU A 160 14.68 -4.09 3.37
C LEU A 160 13.63 -4.50 2.32
N PRO A 161 13.47 -3.78 1.20
CA PRO A 161 12.48 -4.13 0.18
C PRO A 161 12.61 -5.51 -0.46
N GLY A 162 13.78 -6.14 -0.33
CA GLY A 162 14.02 -7.51 -0.77
C GLY A 162 13.91 -8.57 0.31
N ASP A 163 13.62 -8.20 1.57
CA ASP A 163 13.41 -9.12 2.71
C ASP A 163 11.92 -9.49 2.76
N PHE A 164 11.53 -10.44 1.93
CA PHE A 164 10.13 -10.82 1.74
C PHE A 164 9.58 -11.71 2.86
N ASP A 165 10.42 -12.50 3.53
CA ASP A 165 9.97 -13.29 4.69
C ASP A 165 10.05 -12.51 6.02
N ARG A 166 10.64 -11.31 5.97
CA ARG A 166 10.70 -10.32 7.04
C ARG A 166 11.47 -10.84 8.24
N ASP A 167 12.54 -11.58 7.98
CA ASP A 167 13.42 -12.13 9.02
C ASP A 167 14.60 -11.21 9.37
N GLY A 168 14.73 -10.10 8.64
CA GLY A 168 15.74 -9.05 8.81
C GLY A 168 16.95 -9.23 7.89
N ASP A 169 17.06 -10.33 7.14
CA ASP A 169 18.21 -10.64 6.27
C ASP A 169 17.75 -10.89 4.82
N VAL A 170 18.27 -10.14 3.84
CA VAL A 170 17.98 -10.44 2.43
C VAL A 170 18.81 -11.63 1.94
N ASP A 171 18.22 -12.81 1.82
CA ASP A 171 18.94 -14.05 1.54
C ASP A 171 18.24 -14.99 0.52
N LEU A 172 18.60 -16.28 0.54
CA LEU A 172 18.04 -17.26 -0.39
C LEU A 172 16.57 -17.60 -0.10
N SER A 173 16.08 -17.35 1.11
CA SER A 173 14.68 -17.50 1.51
C SER A 173 13.82 -16.49 0.78
N ASP A 174 14.29 -15.26 0.63
CA ASP A 174 13.61 -14.22 -0.17
C ASP A 174 13.63 -14.53 -1.66
N VAL A 175 14.76 -15.02 -2.17
CA VAL A 175 14.82 -15.50 -3.56
C VAL A 175 13.78 -16.61 -3.76
N ALA A 176 13.61 -17.51 -2.79
CA ALA A 176 12.59 -18.56 -2.89
C ALA A 176 11.16 -17.98 -2.87
N LEU A 177 10.88 -16.92 -2.11
CA LEU A 177 9.60 -16.22 -2.15
C LEU A 177 9.36 -15.51 -3.49
N LEU A 178 10.36 -14.80 -4.02
CA LEU A 178 10.29 -14.20 -5.35
C LEU A 178 9.96 -15.23 -6.43
N THR A 179 10.56 -16.42 -6.36
CA THR A 179 10.29 -17.48 -7.34
C THR A 179 8.87 -18.04 -7.28
N LYS A 180 8.13 -17.84 -6.19
CA LYS A 180 6.71 -18.24 -6.11
C LYS A 180 5.81 -17.35 -6.95
N ASP A 181 6.17 -16.07 -7.06
CA ASP A 181 5.41 -15.07 -7.83
C ASP A 181 6.00 -14.87 -9.24
N TRP A 182 7.10 -15.56 -9.59
CA TRP A 182 7.84 -15.31 -10.82
C TRP A 182 7.00 -15.45 -12.09
N LEU A 183 6.91 -14.35 -12.87
CA LEU A 183 6.07 -14.20 -14.06
C LEU A 183 4.56 -14.30 -13.79
N GLU A 184 4.12 -14.21 -12.53
CA GLU A 184 2.73 -13.95 -12.21
C GLU A 184 2.39 -12.49 -12.50
N GLU A 185 1.11 -12.23 -12.68
CA GLU A 185 0.54 -10.93 -12.97
C GLU A 185 -0.61 -10.66 -11.98
N THR A 186 -0.70 -9.44 -11.50
CA THR A 186 -1.85 -8.98 -10.71
C THR A 186 -3.12 -8.91 -11.58
N SER A 187 -4.27 -8.98 -10.93
CA SER A 187 -5.59 -8.96 -11.58
C SER A 187 -5.92 -7.71 -12.40
N TRP A 188 -5.15 -6.63 -12.24
CA TRP A 188 -5.34 -5.35 -12.93
C TRP A 188 -4.29 -5.05 -14.02
N TYR A 189 -3.29 -5.93 -14.20
CA TYR A 189 -2.20 -5.77 -15.18
C TYR A 189 -2.68 -5.86 -16.64
#